data_AF-A0A0C9RMW9-F1
#
_entry.id   AF-A0A0C9RMW9-F1
#
_cell.length_a   1.000
_cell.length_b   1.000
_cell.length_c   1.000
_cell.angle_alpha   90.00
_cell.angle_beta   90.00
_cell.angle_gamma   90.00
#
_symmetry.space_group_name_H-M   'P 1'
#
loop_
_entity.id
_entity.type
_entity.pdbx_description
1 polymer ?
#
loop_
_entity_poly.entity_id
_entity_poly.type
_entity_poly.pdbx_seq_one_letter_code
_entity_poly.pdbx_strand_id
1 'polypeptide(L)'
;MTLFSFRQFGLKAQKAMCSFSNIYSVAYVTVPSDEIAKKLAHGIVKSQLAACVNIIPQVKSVYEWKGEVNEENELLLMIKTRTETVGNLTKYVKYVLINGNSHVRTK
;
A
#
# COMPACT_ATOMS: atom_id res chain seq x y z
N MET A 1 23.98 -47.57 -3.00
CA MET A 1 22.52 -47.43 -3.19
C MET A 1 21.91 -47.66 -1.81
N THR A 2 21.29 -46.74 -1.09
CA THR A 2 20.48 -45.54 -1.38
C THR A 2 20.60 -44.68 -0.10
N LEU A 3 21.15 -43.47 -0.18
CA LEU A 3 20.41 -42.21 -0.34
C LEU A 3 19.43 -41.89 0.79
N PHE A 4 19.84 -40.88 1.58
CA PHE A 4 19.08 -39.67 1.92
C PHE A 4 17.77 -39.76 2.74
N SER A 5 17.68 -38.77 3.64
CA SER A 5 16.44 -38.13 4.10
C SER A 5 15.85 -38.61 5.42
N PHE A 6 16.56 -38.37 6.52
CA PHE A 6 15.95 -38.23 7.85
C PHE A 6 16.40 -36.97 8.60
N ARG A 7 16.69 -35.89 7.86
CA ARG A 7 17.12 -34.59 8.44
C ARG A 7 16.28 -33.40 7.99
N GLN A 8 15.06 -33.63 7.49
CA GLN A 8 14.21 -32.57 6.91
C GLN A 8 12.86 -32.38 7.61
N PHE A 9 12.64 -33.00 8.78
CA PHE A 9 11.40 -32.82 9.55
C PHE A 9 11.49 -31.67 10.58
N GLY A 10 12.68 -31.34 11.10
CA GLY A 10 12.83 -30.31 12.14
C GLY A 10 12.68 -28.86 11.69
N LEU A 11 13.08 -28.53 10.44
CA LEU A 11 13.01 -27.15 9.92
C LEU A 11 11.60 -26.72 9.47
N LYS A 12 10.68 -27.67 9.23
CA LYS A 12 9.31 -27.33 8.84
C LYS A 12 8.46 -26.84 10.02
N ALA A 13 8.72 -27.35 11.23
CA ALA A 13 8.00 -26.92 12.44
C ALA A 13 8.41 -25.50 12.88
N GLN A 14 9.67 -25.13 12.69
CA GLN A 14 10.16 -23.79 13.05
C GLN A 14 9.61 -22.67 12.13
N LYS A 15 9.30 -22.99 10.87
CA LYS A 15 8.64 -22.07 9.93
C LYS A 15 7.17 -21.78 10.27
N ALA A 16 6.53 -22.68 11.04
CA ALA A 16 5.15 -22.51 11.49
C ALA A 16 5.05 -21.70 12.79
N MET A 17 6.13 -21.63 13.57
CA MET A 17 6.14 -21.03 14.91
C MET A 17 6.74 -19.61 14.94
N CYS A 18 7.37 -19.16 13.85
CA CYS A 18 7.84 -17.79 13.67
C CYS A 18 7.27 -17.19 12.37
N SER A 19 6.19 -16.39 12.49
CA SER A 19 5.96 -15.14 11.73
C SER A 19 4.47 -14.71 11.75
N PHE A 20 3.84 -14.61 12.93
CA PHE A 20 2.60 -13.84 13.06
C PHE A 20 2.86 -12.32 13.17
N SER A 21 4.13 -11.90 13.06
CA SER A 21 4.57 -10.53 13.38
C SER A 21 4.25 -9.48 12.33
N ASN A 22 3.58 -9.81 11.21
CA ASN A 22 3.19 -8.82 10.21
C ASN A 22 1.82 -9.15 9.57
N ILE A 23 0.78 -9.41 10.37
CA ILE A 23 -0.58 -9.64 9.84
C ILE A 23 -1.25 -8.36 9.31
N TYR A 24 -0.83 -7.19 9.81
CA TYR A 24 -1.35 -5.90 9.40
C TYR A 24 -0.25 -5.03 8.82
N SER A 25 -0.64 -4.17 7.89
CA SER A 25 0.21 -3.18 7.25
C SER A 25 -0.50 -1.83 7.22
N VAL A 26 0.30 -0.76 7.20
CA VAL A 26 -0.17 0.60 6.92
C VAL A 26 0.47 1.05 5.62
N ALA A 27 -0.36 1.44 4.65
CA ALA A 27 0.09 2.00 3.39
C ALA A 27 -0.16 3.52 3.38
N TYR A 28 0.81 4.27 2.84
CA TYR A 28 0.71 5.69 2.63
C TYR A 28 0.57 5.98 1.14
N VAL A 29 -0.45 6.77 0.78
CA VAL A 29 -0.70 7.19 -0.60
C VAL A 29 -1.00 8.69 -0.57
N THR A 30 -0.30 9.48 -1.38
CA THR A 30 -0.64 10.90 -1.56
C THR A 30 -1.51 11.10 -2.80
N VAL A 31 -2.39 12.10 -2.74
CA VAL A 31 -3.29 12.46 -3.84
C VAL A 31 -3.42 13.98 -3.96
N PRO A 32 -3.66 14.52 -5.17
CA PRO A 32 -3.64 15.97 -5.40
C PRO A 32 -4.94 16.68 -5.02
N SER A 33 -6.04 15.96 -4.74
CA SER A 33 -7.33 16.58 -4.43
C SER A 33 -8.19 15.77 -3.45
N ASP A 34 -9.07 16.47 -2.74
CA ASP A 34 -10.04 15.88 -1.81
C ASP A 34 -11.05 14.95 -2.52
N GLU A 35 -11.45 15.29 -3.75
CA GLU A 35 -12.33 14.44 -4.56
C GLU A 35 -11.70 13.06 -4.81
N ILE A 36 -10.43 13.04 -5.22
CA ILE A 36 -9.70 11.79 -5.45
C ILE A 36 -9.49 11.05 -4.13
N ALA A 37 -9.14 11.76 -3.05
CA ALA A 37 -8.98 11.17 -1.72
C ALA A 37 -10.24 10.43 -1.28
N LYS A 38 -11.41 11.08 -1.36
CA LYS A 38 -12.71 10.50 -1.00
C LYS A 38 -13.06 9.32 -1.91
N LYS A 39 -12.91 9.48 -3.24
CA LYS A 39 -13.17 8.40 -4.20
C LYS A 39 -12.33 7.16 -3.90
N LEU A 40 -11.03 7.33 -3.66
CA LEU A 40 -10.10 6.25 -3.34
C LEU A 40 -10.45 5.61 -2.00
N ALA A 41 -10.66 6.41 -0.95
CA ALA A 41 -10.98 5.91 0.39
C ALA A 41 -12.29 5.10 0.41
N HIS A 42 -13.37 5.64 -0.18
CA HIS A 42 -14.65 4.93 -0.29
C HIS A 42 -14.52 3.65 -1.11
N GLY A 43 -13.78 3.70 -2.22
CA GLY A 43 -13.56 2.56 -3.10
C GLY A 43 -12.76 1.42 -2.46
N ILE A 44 -11.70 1.76 -1.72
CA ILE A 44 -10.85 0.81 -0.98
C ILE A 44 -11.67 0.10 0.10
N VAL A 45 -12.44 0.84 0.90
CA VAL A 45 -13.23 0.27 2.00
C VAL A 45 -14.40 -0.56 1.46
N LYS A 46 -15.14 -0.07 0.46
CA LYS A 46 -16.25 -0.83 -0.17
C LYS A 46 -15.76 -2.14 -0.80
N SER A 47 -14.57 -2.14 -1.40
CA SER A 47 -13.95 -3.33 -1.98
C SER A 47 -13.28 -4.24 -0.94
N GLN A 48 -13.39 -3.92 0.35
CA GLN A 48 -12.77 -4.66 1.47
C GLN A 48 -11.25 -4.82 1.34
N LEU A 49 -10.58 -3.88 0.66
CA LEU A 49 -9.13 -3.88 0.48
C LEU A 49 -8.39 -3.28 1.69
N ALA A 50 -9.11 -2.58 2.57
CA ALA A 50 -8.62 -2.08 3.84
C ALA A 50 -9.81 -1.93 4.82
N ALA A 51 -9.52 -1.96 6.12
CA ALA A 51 -10.54 -1.76 7.14
C ALA A 51 -10.93 -0.28 7.29
N CYS A 52 -9.96 0.63 7.15
CA CYS A 52 -10.19 2.06 7.19
C CYS A 52 -9.09 2.83 6.45
N VAL A 53 -9.40 4.09 6.13
CA VAL A 53 -8.50 5.06 5.52
C VAL A 53 -8.66 6.38 6.25
N ASN A 54 -7.57 6.92 6.79
CA ASN A 54 -7.55 8.29 7.31
C ASN A 54 -7.10 9.22 6.18
N ILE A 55 -7.85 10.30 5.95
CA ILE A 55 -7.49 11.36 4.99
C ILE A 55 -6.92 12.52 5.80
N ILE A 56 -5.65 12.85 5.58
CA ILE A 56 -4.94 13.95 6.24
C ILE A 56 -4.83 15.09 5.22
N PRO A 57 -5.54 16.21 5.42
CA PRO A 57 -5.53 17.33 4.48
C PRO A 57 -4.28 18.19 4.63
N GLN A 58 -4.02 19.05 3.64
CA GLN A 58 -3.01 20.13 3.69
C GLN A 58 -1.58 19.65 3.98
N VAL A 59 -1.19 18.51 3.40
CA VAL A 59 0.21 18.05 3.44
C VAL A 59 0.98 18.74 2.32
N LYS A 60 2.23 19.10 2.60
CA LYS A 60 3.14 19.62 1.59
C LYS A 60 4.18 18.56 1.25
N SER A 61 4.22 18.16 -0.01
CA SER A 61 5.19 17.21 -0.54
C SER A 61 6.37 17.97 -1.14
N VAL A 62 7.55 17.76 -0.57
CA VAL A 62 8.82 18.35 -1.02
C VAL A 62 9.67 17.27 -1.67
N TYR A 63 10.08 17.46 -2.92
CA TYR A 63 10.82 16.46 -3.69
C TYR A 63 11.67 17.12 -4.78
N GLU A 64 12.69 16.42 -5.26
CA GLU A 64 13.50 16.89 -6.40
C GLU A 64 12.93 16.36 -7.71
N TRP A 65 12.78 17.24 -8.69
CA TRP A 65 12.41 16.87 -10.05
C TRP A 65 13.16 17.74 -11.05
N LYS A 66 13.83 17.11 -12.02
CA LYS A 66 14.66 17.77 -13.04
C LYS A 66 15.72 18.72 -12.46
N GLY A 67 16.30 18.37 -11.31
CA GLY A 67 17.35 19.16 -10.66
C GLY A 67 16.85 20.34 -9.83
N GLU A 68 15.54 20.50 -9.67
CA GLU A 68 14.93 21.55 -8.86
C GLU A 68 14.13 20.98 -7.70
N VAL A 69 14.22 21.61 -6.53
CA VAL A 69 13.37 21.28 -5.38
C VAL A 69 11.98 21.87 -5.62
N ASN A 70 11.00 20.99 -5.66
CA ASN A 70 9.60 21.31 -5.89
C ASN A 70 8.79 21.11 -4.61
N GLU A 71 7.77 21.94 -4.41
CA GLU A 71 6.80 21.81 -3.33
C GLU A 71 5.39 21.76 -3.92
N GLU A 72 4.60 20.77 -3.54
CA GLU A 72 3.20 20.65 -3.97
C GLU A 72 2.29 20.38 -2.76
N ASN A 73 1.07 20.92 -2.80
CA ASN A 73 0.04 20.63 -1.81
C ASN A 73 -0.67 19.32 -2.18
N GLU A 74 -0.77 18.40 -1.24
CA GLU A 74 -1.38 17.09 -1.39
C GLU A 74 -2.22 16.72 -0.15
N LEU A 75 -2.97 15.64 -0.25
CA LEU A 75 -3.57 14.96 0.89
C LEU A 75 -2.88 13.62 1.07
N LEU A 76 -2.62 13.24 2.33
CA LEU A 76 -2.04 11.94 2.68
C LEU A 76 -3.14 10.98 3.13
N LEU A 77 -3.25 9.84 2.46
CA LEU A 77 -4.10 8.73 2.87
C LEU A 77 -3.27 7.73 3.65
N MET A 78 -3.68 7.47 4.89
CA MET A 78 -3.12 6.40 5.73
C MET A 78 -4.10 5.24 5.77
N ILE A 79 -3.77 4.16 5.06
CA ILE A 79 -4.65 3.01 4.78
C ILE A 79 -4.24 1.84 5.67
N LYS A 80 -5.15 1.34 6.51
CA LYS A 80 -4.88 0.22 7.43
C LYS A 80 -5.48 -1.06 6.89
N THR A 81 -4.63 -2.01 6.53
CA THR A 81 -5.03 -3.25 5.84
C THR A 81 -4.30 -4.47 6.38
N ARG A 82 -4.71 -5.66 5.93
CA ARG A 82 -3.95 -6.88 6.12
C ARG A 82 -2.77 -6.91 5.15
N THR A 83 -1.63 -7.40 5.61
CA THR A 83 -0.40 -7.45 4.80
C THR A 83 -0.60 -8.25 3.50
N GLU A 84 -1.36 -9.34 3.55
CA GLU A 84 -1.71 -10.16 2.37
C GLU A 84 -2.50 -9.39 1.30
N THR A 85 -3.24 -8.36 1.69
CA THR A 85 -4.10 -7.57 0.80
C THR A 85 -3.34 -6.41 0.12
N VAL A 86 -2.14 -6.06 0.58
CA VAL A 86 -1.35 -4.93 0.07
C VAL A 86 -1.13 -5.01 -1.45
N GLY A 87 -0.93 -6.21 -2.00
CA GLY A 87 -0.79 -6.39 -3.45
C GLY A 87 -2.05 -6.00 -4.23
N ASN A 88 -3.23 -6.40 -3.74
CA ASN A 88 -4.50 -6.06 -4.37
C ASN A 88 -4.85 -4.58 -4.16
N LEU A 89 -4.58 -4.04 -2.97
CA LEU A 89 -4.69 -2.61 -2.67
C LEU A 89 -3.85 -1.78 -3.66
N THR A 90 -2.60 -2.16 -3.87
CA THR A 90 -1.69 -1.45 -4.80
C THR A 90 -2.24 -1.44 -6.23
N LYS A 91 -2.76 -2.58 -6.72
CA LYS A 91 -3.37 -2.67 -8.05
C LYS A 91 -4.60 -1.75 -8.17
N TYR A 92 -5.44 -1.74 -7.15
CA TYR A 92 -6.64 -0.89 -7.10
C TYR A 92 -6.27 0.60 -7.13
N VAL A 93 -5.32 1.02 -6.28
CA VAL A 93 -4.85 2.41 -6.23
C VAL A 93 -4.32 2.85 -7.59
N LYS A 94 -3.44 2.04 -8.21
CA LYS A 94 -2.92 2.33 -9.56
C LYS A 94 -4.03 2.45 -10.59
N TYR A 95 -4.98 1.51 -10.59
CA TYR A 95 -6.11 1.53 -11.52
C TYR A 95 -6.94 2.82 -11.38
N VAL A 96 -7.27 3.24 -10.15
CA VAL A 96 -8.09 4.43 -9.92
C VAL A 96 -7.34 5.71 -10.26
N LEU A 97 -6.04 5.81 -9.93
CA LEU A 97 -5.25 7.00 -10.23
C LEU A 97 -5.00 7.17 -11.74
N ILE A 98 -4.76 6.09 -12.48
CA ILE A 98 -4.54 6.14 -13.93
C ILE A 98 -5.84 6.44 -14.68
N ASN A 99 -6.94 5.76 -14.37
CA ASN A 99 -8.21 5.93 -15.09
C ASN A 99 -9.03 7.12 -14.60
N GLY A 100 -8.71 7.64 -13.41
CA GLY A 100 -9.38 8.77 -12.80
C GLY A 100 -8.75 10.12 -13.12
N ASN A 101 -7.56 10.16 -13.73
CA ASN A 101 -6.89 11.43 -14.03
C ASN A 101 -5.84 11.31 -15.14
N SER A 102 -5.91 12.18 -16.15
CA SER A 102 -4.88 12.35 -17.19
C SER A 102 -3.65 13.16 -16.72
N HIS A 103 -3.62 13.61 -15.46
CA HIS A 103 -2.53 14.43 -14.89
C HIS A 103 -1.84 13.83 -13.65
N VAL A 104 -2.10 12.57 -13.26
CA VAL A 104 -1.27 11.93 -12.22
C VAL A 104 0.11 11.69 -12.81
N ARG A 105 1.03 12.62 -12.54
CA ARG A 105 2.46 12.36 -12.72
C ARG A 105 2.84 11.32 -11.67
N THR A 106 3.14 10.11 -12.10
CA THR A 106 4.00 9.23 -11.29
C THR A 106 5.34 9.96 -11.17
N LYS A 107 5.53 10.64 -10.03
CA LYS A 107 6.81 11.26 -9.65
C LYS A 107 7.88 10.18 -9.54
#